data_AF-A0A0U0ZR70-F1
#
_entry.id   AF-A0A0U0ZR70-F1
#
_cell.length_a   1.000
_cell.length_b   1.000
_cell.length_c   1.000
_cell.angle_alpha   90.00
_cell.angle_beta   90.00
_cell.angle_gamma   90.00
#
_symmetry.space_group_name_H-M   'P 1'
#
loop_
_entity.id
_entity.type
_entity.pdbx_description
1 polymer ?
#
loop_
_entity_poly.entity_id
_entity_poly.type
_entity_poly.pdbx_seq_one_letter_code
_entity_poly.pdbx_strand_id
1 'polypeptide(L)'
;MNSPQQRLKLSDAADRCGINADTLKLLAADGLLPQVIRGHAGHIYFPATDVPSWTEVIALLEIQRDRHLRRASDALTRLTTELEAVRNDINEARDHPRQTLGVDLMSFGHWPHDRLTSTLRGQPSITSLLEHFTTERLSITRYHDAYLDALTSHGKTPPEDE
;
A
#
# COMPACT_ATOMS: atom_id res chain seq x y z
N MET A 1 9.22 -38.82 13.50
CA MET A 1 8.16 -38.96 12.49
C MET A 1 7.32 -37.69 12.55
N ASN A 2 7.44 -36.79 11.56
CA ASN A 2 6.58 -35.61 11.47
C ASN A 2 5.20 -36.07 11.00
N SER A 3 4.19 -35.97 11.86
CA SER A 3 2.80 -36.11 11.45
C SER A 3 2.52 -35.11 10.31
N PRO A 4 1.74 -35.49 9.27
CA PRO A 4 1.36 -34.53 8.25
C PRO A 4 0.63 -33.37 8.93
N GLN A 5 1.23 -32.18 8.89
CA GLN A 5 0.58 -30.98 9.42
C GLN A 5 -0.75 -30.83 8.69
N GLN A 6 -1.84 -30.95 9.43
CA GLN A 6 -3.18 -30.75 8.91
C GLN A 6 -3.25 -29.33 8.34
N ARG A 7 -3.61 -29.22 7.06
CA ARG A 7 -3.71 -27.93 6.35
C ARG A 7 -5.17 -27.53 6.30
N LEU A 8 -5.46 -26.32 6.73
CA LEU A 8 -6.78 -25.71 6.63
C LEU A 8 -6.88 -24.92 5.32
N LYS A 9 -8.04 -24.98 4.67
CA LYS A 9 -8.34 -24.10 3.56
C LYS A 9 -8.52 -22.67 4.08
N LEU A 10 -8.42 -21.69 3.18
CA LEU A 10 -8.64 -20.28 3.51
C LEU A 10 -9.99 -20.04 4.21
N SER A 11 -11.08 -20.70 3.79
CA SER A 11 -12.39 -20.63 4.44
C SER A 11 -12.34 -21.11 5.89
N ASP A 12 -11.77 -22.30 6.12
CA ASP A 12 -11.72 -22.90 7.46
C ASP A 12 -10.82 -22.08 8.40
N ALA A 13 -9.77 -21.46 7.86
CA ALA A 13 -8.91 -20.53 8.59
C ALA A 13 -9.63 -19.20 8.90
N ALA A 14 -10.44 -18.70 7.98
CA ALA A 14 -11.26 -17.51 8.14
C ALA A 14 -12.29 -17.70 9.27
N ASP A 15 -13.02 -18.82 9.25
CA ASP A 15 -14.00 -19.17 10.27
C ASP A 15 -13.33 -19.29 11.66
N ARG A 16 -12.17 -19.93 11.72
CA ARG A 16 -11.41 -20.09 12.98
C ARG A 16 -10.82 -18.78 13.50
N CYS A 17 -10.40 -17.89 12.61
CA CYS A 17 -9.83 -16.59 12.94
C CYS A 17 -10.92 -15.56 13.31
N GLY A 18 -12.16 -15.75 12.87
CA GLY A 18 -13.23 -14.77 13.01
C GLY A 18 -13.07 -13.57 12.07
N ILE A 19 -12.41 -13.77 10.92
CA ILE A 19 -12.10 -12.75 9.90
C ILE A 19 -12.57 -13.26 8.54
N ASN A 20 -13.09 -12.39 7.68
CA ASN A 20 -13.49 -12.78 6.33
C ASN A 20 -12.30 -13.34 5.49
N ALA A 21 -12.60 -14.29 4.62
CA ALA A 21 -11.58 -14.94 3.79
C ALA A 21 -10.83 -13.94 2.88
N ASP A 22 -11.48 -12.88 2.42
CA ASP A 22 -10.88 -11.87 1.55
C ASP A 22 -9.81 -11.03 2.27
N THR A 23 -9.97 -10.72 3.55
CA THR A 23 -8.94 -10.04 4.36
C THR A 23 -7.73 -10.94 4.57
N LEU A 24 -7.93 -12.22 4.90
CA LEU A 24 -6.82 -13.17 5.00
C LEU A 24 -6.11 -13.36 3.66
N LYS A 25 -6.86 -13.36 2.56
CA LYS A 25 -6.30 -13.40 1.19
C LYS A 25 -5.50 -12.15 0.85
N LEU A 26 -5.97 -10.97 1.22
CA LEU A 26 -5.24 -9.70 1.10
C LEU A 26 -3.89 -9.79 1.82
N LEU A 27 -3.89 -10.16 3.10
CA LEU A 27 -2.66 -10.24 3.90
C LEU A 27 -1.69 -11.32 3.38
N ALA A 28 -2.22 -12.46 2.94
CA ALA A 28 -1.42 -13.52 2.33
C ALA A 28 -0.83 -13.12 0.96
N ALA A 29 -1.59 -12.37 0.15
CA ALA A 29 -1.14 -11.86 -1.14
C ALA A 29 0.03 -10.88 -0.97
N ASP A 30 -0.04 -10.04 0.06
CA ASP A 30 0.96 -9.02 0.37
C ASP A 30 2.12 -9.56 1.25
N GLY A 31 2.12 -10.88 1.54
CA GLY A 31 3.23 -11.56 2.22
C GLY A 31 3.31 -11.29 3.73
N LEU A 32 2.22 -10.87 4.35
CA LEU A 32 2.16 -10.46 5.76
C LEU A 32 1.86 -11.61 6.72
N LEU A 33 1.53 -12.78 6.18
CA LEU A 33 1.26 -14.01 6.93
C LEU A 33 2.33 -15.05 6.56
N PRO A 34 3.47 -15.09 7.27
CA PRO A 34 4.61 -15.95 6.90
C PRO A 34 4.30 -17.44 6.98
N GLN A 35 3.30 -17.85 7.76
CA GLN A 35 2.87 -19.23 7.88
C GLN A 35 2.06 -19.74 6.68
N VAL A 36 1.65 -18.86 5.76
CA VAL A 36 0.81 -19.24 4.61
C VAL A 36 1.54 -20.23 3.71
N ILE A 37 0.86 -21.33 3.42
CA ILE A 37 1.31 -22.35 2.48
C ILE A 37 0.56 -22.14 1.16
N ARG A 38 1.30 -21.89 0.07
CA ARG A 38 0.71 -21.82 -1.27
C ARG A 38 0.71 -23.19 -1.92
N GLY A 39 -0.47 -23.67 -2.27
CA GLY A 39 -0.66 -24.89 -3.04
C GLY A 39 -0.43 -24.70 -4.54
N HIS A 40 -0.57 -25.79 -5.27
CA HIS A 40 -0.60 -25.76 -6.73
C HIS A 40 -1.76 -24.88 -7.22
N ALA A 41 -1.56 -24.11 -8.29
CA ALA A 41 -2.51 -23.12 -8.82
C ALA A 41 -2.85 -21.92 -7.90
N GLY A 42 -2.06 -21.67 -6.84
CA GLY A 42 -2.19 -20.44 -6.03
C GLY A 42 -3.23 -20.52 -4.90
N HIS A 43 -3.76 -21.71 -4.59
CA HIS A 43 -4.59 -21.91 -3.40
C HIS A 43 -3.83 -21.58 -2.12
N ILE A 44 -4.50 -20.92 -1.18
CA ILE A 44 -3.95 -20.49 0.11
C ILE A 44 -4.38 -21.50 1.18
N TYR A 45 -3.42 -21.99 1.95
CA TYR A 45 -3.63 -22.87 3.08
C TYR A 45 -2.90 -22.35 4.32
N PHE A 46 -3.42 -22.72 5.49
CA PHE A 46 -2.81 -22.44 6.79
C PHE A 46 -2.47 -23.76 7.52
N PRO A 47 -1.38 -23.83 8.28
CA PRO A 47 -1.18 -24.90 9.25
C PRO A 47 -2.29 -24.83 10.31
N ALA A 48 -2.93 -25.96 10.63
CA ALA A 48 -4.01 -26.00 11.61
C ALA A 48 -3.58 -25.56 13.03
N THR A 49 -2.28 -25.55 13.33
CA THR A 49 -1.74 -25.11 14.62
C THR A 49 -1.35 -23.64 14.65
N ASP A 50 -1.40 -22.95 13.50
CA ASP A 50 -0.77 -21.63 13.30
C ASP A 50 -1.67 -20.69 12.48
N VAL A 51 -2.99 -20.76 12.71
CA VAL A 51 -3.93 -19.79 12.16
C VAL A 51 -3.80 -18.49 12.96
N PRO A 52 -3.64 -17.32 12.31
CA PRO A 52 -3.54 -16.07 13.04
C PRO A 52 -4.83 -15.82 13.84
N SER A 53 -4.68 -15.22 15.00
CA SER A 53 -5.80 -14.72 15.80
C SER A 53 -6.40 -13.45 15.18
N TRP A 54 -7.65 -13.16 15.54
CA TRP A 54 -8.30 -11.89 15.16
C TRP A 54 -7.45 -10.67 15.51
N THR A 55 -6.90 -10.63 16.73
CA THR A 55 -6.08 -9.52 17.23
C THR A 55 -4.81 -9.33 16.40
N GLU A 56 -4.14 -10.41 15.99
CA GLU A 56 -2.96 -10.35 15.12
C GLU A 56 -3.32 -9.80 13.74
N VAL A 57 -4.45 -10.23 13.17
CA VAL A 57 -4.94 -9.73 11.89
C VAL A 57 -5.25 -8.23 11.95
N ILE A 58 -5.96 -7.78 12.99
CA ILE A 58 -6.27 -6.36 13.20
C ILE A 58 -4.99 -5.53 13.30
N ALA A 59 -4.02 -5.98 14.12
CA ALA A 59 -2.75 -5.29 14.27
C ALA A 59 -1.99 -5.17 12.93
N LEU A 60 -1.98 -6.23 12.11
CA LEU A 60 -1.37 -6.19 10.78
C LEU A 60 -2.05 -5.17 9.86
N LEU A 61 -3.38 -5.12 9.86
CA LEU A 61 -4.16 -4.17 9.05
C LEU A 61 -3.88 -2.73 9.47
N GLU A 62 -3.84 -2.44 10.77
CA GLU A 62 -3.50 -1.12 11.30
C GLU A 62 -2.09 -0.68 10.89
N ILE A 63 -1.11 -1.57 11.03
CA ILE A 63 0.28 -1.31 10.66
C ILE A 63 0.40 -1.00 9.16
N GLN A 64 -0.27 -1.76 8.29
CA GLN A 64 -0.21 -1.49 6.85
C GLN A 64 -0.93 -0.20 6.47
N ARG A 65 -2.11 0.04 7.04
CA ARG A 65 -2.86 1.27 6.81
C ARG A 65 -2.03 2.49 7.21
N ASP A 66 -1.42 2.48 8.40
CA ASP A 66 -0.54 3.57 8.85
C ASP A 66 0.70 3.73 7.96
N ARG A 67 1.32 2.62 7.55
CA ARG A 67 2.45 2.64 6.62
C ARG A 67 2.11 3.36 5.30
N HIS A 68 0.96 3.05 4.70
CA HIS A 68 0.54 3.69 3.46
C HIS A 68 0.16 5.16 3.67
N LEU A 69 -0.47 5.50 4.81
CA LEU A 69 -0.74 6.90 5.18
C LEU A 69 0.54 7.73 5.30
N ARG A 70 1.57 7.19 5.95
CA ARG A 70 2.88 7.85 6.05
C ARG A 70 3.52 8.07 4.68
N ARG A 71 3.52 7.05 3.82
CA ARG A 71 4.06 7.16 2.45
C ARG A 71 3.30 8.20 1.62
N ALA A 72 1.97 8.23 1.72
CA ALA A 72 1.17 9.25 1.04
C ALA A 72 1.49 10.66 1.55
N SER A 73 1.69 10.83 2.86
CA SER A 73 2.11 12.09 3.47
C SER A 73 3.50 12.53 2.99
N ASP A 74 4.45 11.61 2.91
CA ASP A 74 5.79 11.88 2.39
C ASP A 74 5.75 12.29 0.90
N ALA A 75 4.93 11.60 0.10
CA ALA A 75 4.73 11.93 -1.31
C ALA A 75 4.14 13.33 -1.49
N LEU A 76 3.14 13.69 -0.68
CA LEU A 76 2.52 15.01 -0.70
C LEU A 76 3.48 16.12 -0.27
N THR A 77 4.31 15.85 0.74
CA THR A 77 5.35 16.78 1.20
C THR A 77 6.34 17.07 0.06
N ARG A 78 6.81 16.02 -0.63
CA ARG A 78 7.69 16.17 -1.79
C ARG A 78 7.02 16.95 -2.92
N LEU A 79 5.77 16.60 -3.27
CA LEU A 79 5.02 17.32 -4.30
C LEU A 79 4.90 18.81 -3.98
N THR A 80 4.68 19.14 -2.70
CA THR A 80 4.63 20.53 -2.26
C THR A 80 5.97 21.22 -2.53
N THR A 81 7.09 20.63 -2.12
CA THR A 81 8.44 21.18 -2.38
C THR A 81 8.69 21.42 -3.87
N GLU A 82 8.35 20.47 -4.74
CA GLU A 82 8.52 20.63 -6.19
C GLU A 82 7.66 21.77 -6.75
N LEU A 83 6.42 21.92 -6.28
CA LEU A 83 5.53 23.02 -6.67
C LEU A 83 6.03 24.38 -6.17
N GLU A 84 6.68 24.42 -5.00
CA GLU A 84 7.31 25.64 -4.50
C GLU A 84 8.51 26.06 -5.35
N ALA A 85 9.31 25.11 -5.82
CA ALA A 85 10.43 25.39 -6.73
C ALA A 85 9.93 26.01 -8.04
N VAL A 86 8.90 25.43 -8.66
CA VAL A 86 8.25 25.98 -9.87
C VAL A 86 7.69 27.38 -9.61
N ARG A 87 7.06 27.60 -8.44
CA ARG A 87 6.53 28.92 -8.06
C ARG A 87 7.65 29.96 -7.94
N ASN A 88 8.82 29.57 -7.43
CA ASN A 88 9.97 30.47 -7.32
C ASN A 88 10.49 30.85 -8.70
N ASP A 89 10.63 29.90 -9.63
CA ASP A 89 11.03 30.17 -11.02
C ASP A 89 10.06 31.12 -11.73
N ILE A 90 8.75 30.98 -11.49
CA ILE A 90 7.73 31.90 -12.03
C ILE A 90 7.93 33.31 -11.49
N ASN A 91 8.19 33.46 -10.19
CA ASN A 91 8.41 34.78 -9.59
C ASN A 91 9.72 35.41 -10.11
N GLU A 92 10.79 34.63 -10.22
CA GLU A 92 12.06 35.10 -10.78
C GLU A 92 11.90 35.55 -12.24
N ALA A 93 11.18 34.80 -13.07
CA ALA A 93 10.90 35.20 -14.45
C ALA A 93 10.11 36.52 -14.55
N ARG A 94 9.25 36.82 -13.57
CA ARG A 94 8.51 38.09 -13.49
C ARG A 94 9.42 39.24 -13.07
N ASP A 95 10.30 39.02 -12.10
CA ASP A 95 11.23 40.03 -11.59
C ASP A 95 12.36 40.31 -12.59
N HIS A 96 12.72 39.31 -13.40
CA HIS A 96 13.84 39.36 -14.35
C HIS A 96 13.45 38.90 -15.77
N PRO A 97 12.56 39.64 -16.48
CA PRO A 97 11.93 39.19 -17.73
C PRO A 97 12.88 39.02 -18.93
N ARG A 98 14.15 39.42 -18.81
CA ARG A 98 15.17 39.28 -19.86
C ARG A 98 16.12 38.11 -19.62
N GLN A 99 15.99 37.40 -18.51
CA GLN A 99 16.80 36.23 -18.17
C GLN A 99 16.14 34.94 -18.67
N THR A 100 16.92 33.87 -18.70
CA THR A 100 16.41 32.53 -19.05
C THR A 100 15.40 32.07 -18.00
N LEU A 101 14.37 31.33 -18.44
CA LEU A 101 13.40 30.70 -17.53
C LEU A 101 14.09 29.62 -16.67
N GLY A 102 13.68 29.52 -15.40
CA GLY A 102 14.22 28.57 -14.45
C GLY A 102 13.96 27.10 -14.82
N VAL A 103 14.82 26.22 -14.32
CA VAL A 103 14.86 24.81 -14.71
C VAL A 103 13.65 24.03 -14.20
N ASP A 104 13.14 24.35 -13.02
CA ASP A 104 12.02 23.63 -12.41
C ASP A 104 10.73 23.95 -13.16
N LEU A 105 10.54 25.21 -13.57
CA LEU A 105 9.46 25.61 -14.47
C LEU A 105 9.57 24.93 -15.83
N MET A 106 10.77 24.90 -16.43
CA MET A 106 10.98 24.31 -17.76
C MET A 106 10.86 22.79 -17.78
N SER A 107 11.14 22.12 -16.65
CA SER A 107 11.07 20.66 -16.53
C SER A 107 9.71 20.15 -16.01
N PHE A 108 8.80 21.04 -15.61
CA PHE A 108 7.48 20.68 -15.10
C PHE A 108 6.72 19.76 -16.06
N GLY A 109 6.26 18.60 -15.57
CA GLY A 109 5.42 17.66 -16.32
C GLY A 109 6.11 16.87 -17.44
N HIS A 110 7.42 17.02 -17.69
CA HIS A 110 8.11 16.33 -18.78
C HIS A 110 8.40 14.84 -18.45
N TRP A 111 8.06 13.94 -19.40
CA TRP A 111 8.30 12.48 -19.33
C TRP A 111 9.74 12.12 -19.81
N PRO A 112 10.32 10.99 -19.34
CA PRO A 112 11.75 10.65 -19.37
C PRO A 112 12.32 10.19 -20.73
N HIS A 113 11.75 10.61 -21.86
CA HIS A 113 12.40 10.39 -23.16
C HIS A 113 13.57 11.37 -23.40
N ASP A 114 13.65 12.48 -22.65
CA ASP A 114 14.80 13.39 -22.61
C ASP A 114 15.76 13.09 -21.44
N ARG A 115 16.18 11.83 -21.33
CA ARG A 115 16.99 11.32 -20.22
C ARG A 115 18.46 11.78 -20.21
N LEU A 116 18.88 12.68 -21.12
CA LEU A 116 20.27 13.15 -21.20
C LEU A 116 20.55 14.44 -20.42
N THR A 117 19.52 15.16 -19.95
CA THR A 117 19.69 16.45 -19.26
C THR A 117 19.08 16.52 -17.86
N SER A 118 18.14 15.62 -17.52
CA SER A 118 17.53 15.54 -16.18
C SER A 118 18.14 14.42 -15.32
N THR A 119 19.47 14.45 -15.17
CA THR A 119 20.20 13.66 -14.16
C THR A 119 20.69 14.52 -13.00
N LEU A 120 20.26 15.79 -12.95
CA LEU A 120 20.47 16.63 -11.77
C LEU A 120 19.56 16.14 -10.64
N ARG A 121 20.10 15.20 -9.86
CA ARG A 121 19.75 14.84 -8.47
C ARG A 121 18.76 13.71 -8.19
N GLY A 122 18.49 12.77 -9.08
CA GLY A 122 17.88 11.49 -8.68
C GLY A 122 16.57 11.60 -7.86
N GLN A 123 15.87 12.73 -7.96
CA GLN A 123 14.57 12.94 -7.32
C GLN A 123 13.47 12.55 -8.31
N PRO A 124 12.39 11.91 -7.84
CA PRO A 124 11.26 11.55 -8.69
C PRO A 124 10.61 12.80 -9.27
N SER A 125 10.26 12.78 -10.56
CA SER A 125 9.50 13.86 -11.18
C SER A 125 8.12 14.03 -10.53
N ILE A 126 7.50 15.21 -10.69
CA ILE A 126 6.14 15.47 -10.22
C ILE A 126 5.15 14.40 -10.69
N THR A 127 5.28 13.94 -11.95
CA THR A 127 4.46 12.85 -12.49
C THR A 127 4.65 11.55 -11.71
N SER A 128 5.90 11.18 -11.40
CA SER A 128 6.20 9.99 -10.59
C SER A 128 5.67 10.12 -9.15
N LEU A 129 5.72 11.32 -8.56
CA LEU A 129 5.14 11.58 -7.24
C LEU A 129 3.61 11.43 -7.23
N LEU A 130 2.93 11.90 -8.28
CA LEU A 130 1.48 11.75 -8.44
C LEU A 130 1.07 10.29 -8.64
N GLU A 131 1.82 9.53 -9.45
CA GLU A 131 1.61 8.09 -9.65
C GLU A 131 1.82 7.31 -8.34
N HIS A 132 2.89 7.65 -7.59
CA HIS A 132 3.14 7.05 -6.29
C HIS A 132 2.02 7.36 -5.31
N PHE A 133 1.60 8.62 -5.19
CA PHE A 133 0.49 9.02 -4.33
C PHE A 133 -0.81 8.29 -4.71
N THR A 134 -1.09 8.13 -6.00
CA THR A 134 -2.26 7.38 -6.48
C THR A 134 -2.21 5.92 -6.05
N THR A 135 -1.04 5.28 -6.13
CA THR A 135 -0.82 3.91 -5.66
C THR A 135 -1.02 3.79 -4.16
N GLU A 136 -0.47 4.71 -3.37
CA GLU A 136 -0.63 4.72 -1.92
C GLU A 136 -2.10 4.96 -1.52
N ARG A 137 -2.82 5.85 -2.21
CA ARG A 137 -4.26 6.08 -1.99
C ARG A 137 -5.08 4.79 -2.17
N LEU A 138 -4.83 4.04 -3.25
CA LEU A 138 -5.53 2.78 -3.50
C LEU A 138 -5.25 1.76 -2.38
N SER A 139 -4.00 1.65 -1.94
CA SER A 139 -3.62 0.79 -0.83
C SER A 139 -4.26 1.22 0.50
N ILE A 140 -4.31 2.53 0.79
CA ILE A 140 -5.00 3.07 1.98
C ILE A 140 -6.46 2.63 1.99
N THR A 141 -7.19 2.83 0.88
CA THR A 141 -8.60 2.42 0.78
C THR A 141 -8.73 0.91 1.01
N ARG A 142 -7.94 0.10 0.29
CA ARG A 142 -7.99 -1.37 0.39
C ARG A 142 -7.77 -1.86 1.82
N TYR A 143 -6.78 -1.32 2.53
CA TYR A 143 -6.48 -1.70 3.91
C TYR A 143 -7.46 -1.11 4.93
N HIS A 144 -8.02 0.07 4.66
CA HIS A 144 -9.04 0.67 5.51
C HIS A 144 -10.35 -0.10 5.46
N ASP A 145 -10.79 -0.50 4.27
CA ASP A 145 -12.01 -1.28 4.09
C ASP A 145 -11.87 -2.65 4.77
N ALA A 146 -10.75 -3.35 4.55
CA ALA A 146 -10.46 -4.62 5.22
C ALA A 146 -10.39 -4.49 6.75
N TYR A 147 -9.86 -3.38 7.28
CA TYR A 147 -9.84 -3.10 8.72
C TYR A 147 -11.26 -2.94 9.29
N LEU A 148 -12.11 -2.15 8.64
CA LEU A 148 -13.49 -1.97 9.08
C LEU A 148 -14.28 -3.28 9.01
N ASP A 149 -14.11 -4.06 7.93
CA ASP A 149 -14.72 -5.39 7.79
C ASP A 149 -14.25 -6.34 8.91
N ALA A 150 -12.96 -6.35 9.23
CA ALA A 150 -12.40 -7.17 10.30
C ALA A 150 -12.96 -6.80 11.68
N LEU A 151 -13.15 -5.50 11.96
CA LEU A 151 -13.78 -5.03 13.19
C LEU A 151 -15.24 -5.49 13.32
N THR A 152 -16.00 -5.47 12.22
CA THR A 152 -17.40 -5.94 12.22
C THR A 152 -17.53 -7.46 12.27
N SER A 153 -16.49 -8.20 11.88
CA SER A 153 -16.50 -9.67 11.84
C SER A 153 -16.40 -10.32 13.23
N HIS A 154 -15.76 -9.67 14.21
CA HIS A 154 -15.57 -10.19 15.58
C HIS A 154 -16.87 -10.44 16.38
N GLY A 155 -18.03 -10.05 15.85
CA GLY A 155 -19.34 -10.20 16.49
C GLY A 155 -20.28 -11.23 15.84
N LYS A 156 -19.85 -11.92 14.76
CA LYS A 156 -20.65 -12.97 14.13
C LYS A 156 -20.27 -14.32 14.73
N THR A 157 -21.05 -14.79 15.70
CA THR A 157 -21.06 -16.21 16.08
C THR A 157 -21.33 -17.02 14.81
N PRO A 158 -20.59 -18.11 14.53
CA PRO A 158 -20.99 -19.01 13.46
C PRO A 158 -22.42 -19.50 13.74
N PRO A 159 -23.27 -19.69 12.71
CA PRO A 159 -24.56 -20.32 12.93
C PRO A 159 -24.31 -21.68 13.57
N GLU A 160 -25.00 -21.97 14.68
CA GLU A 160 -25.01 -23.32 15.24
C GLU A 160 -25.56 -24.25 14.16
N ASP A 161 -24.78 -25.25 13.77
CA ASP A 161 -25.19 -26.28 12.82
C ASP A 161 -26.45 -26.99 13.39
N GLU A 162 -27.61 -26.82 12.75
CA GLU A 162 -28.81 -27.68 12.92
C GLU A 162 -28.70 -28.96 12.10
#